data_AF-A0A4R6RLR5-F1
#
_entry.id   AF-A0A4R6RLR5-F1
#
_cell.length_a   1.000
_cell.length_b   1.000
_cell.length_c   1.000
_cell.angle_alpha   90.00
_cell.angle_beta   90.00
_cell.angle_gamma   90.00
#
_symmetry.space_group_name_H-M   'P 1'
#
loop_
_entity.id
_entity.type
_entity.pdbx_description
1 polymer ?
#
loop_
_entity_poly.entity_id
_entity_poly.type
_entity_poly.pdbx_seq_one_letter_code
_entity_poly.pdbx_strand_id
1 'polypeptide(L)'
;MSEQETGAATPPKTLTSMDIMGLMRALPHRYPFLLVDRIVDIDGENSAVGIKNVTMNEPQFQGHFPSQPVMPGVLMIEGMAQTAGAICVASRGPNPDRVVYFMTIDKVKFRKPVVPGDVVEYHVRKLKQRGNMWWFACEAKVSGAKVAEAELSAMLVG
;
A
#
# COMPACT_ATOMS: atom_id res chain seq x y z
N MET A 1 51.43 15.24 -14.02
CA MET A 1 50.04 15.64 -14.30
C MET A 1 49.19 14.43 -13.98
N SER A 2 48.50 14.46 -12.85
CA SER A 2 47.62 13.38 -12.39
C SER A 2 46.20 13.74 -12.77
N GLU A 3 45.62 13.00 -13.71
CA GLU A 3 44.22 13.12 -14.10
C GLU A 3 43.33 12.70 -12.93
N GLN A 4 42.48 13.63 -12.49
CA GLN A 4 41.42 13.35 -11.51
C GLN A 4 40.26 12.68 -12.27
N GLU A 5 40.03 11.40 -12.01
CA GLU A 5 38.76 10.76 -12.36
C GLU A 5 37.62 11.42 -11.56
N THR A 6 36.78 12.14 -12.26
CA THR A 6 35.51 12.66 -11.74
C THR A 6 34.55 11.48 -11.56
N GLY A 7 34.42 11.02 -10.32
CA GLY A 7 33.39 10.07 -9.92
C GLY A 7 32.01 10.65 -10.16
N ALA A 8 31.38 10.29 -11.28
CA ALA A 8 29.99 10.62 -11.56
C ALA A 8 29.11 9.97 -10.49
N ALA A 9 28.38 10.80 -9.74
CA ALA A 9 27.41 10.32 -8.75
C ALA A 9 26.32 9.51 -9.46
N THR A 10 26.19 8.23 -9.08
CA THR A 10 25.09 7.37 -9.51
C THR A 10 23.75 8.09 -9.24
N PRO A 11 22.86 8.24 -10.25
CA PRO A 11 21.56 8.85 -10.01
C PRO A 11 20.82 8.04 -8.94
N PRO A 12 20.04 8.69 -8.05
CA PRO A 12 19.32 7.99 -7.00
C PRO A 12 18.43 6.91 -7.64
N LYS A 13 18.63 5.64 -7.27
CA LYS A 13 17.83 4.52 -7.77
C LYS A 13 16.36 4.80 -7.43
N THR A 14 15.56 5.08 -8.44
CA THR A 14 14.11 5.17 -8.30
C THR A 14 13.57 3.79 -7.92
N LEU A 15 12.96 3.68 -6.74
CA LEU A 15 12.32 2.43 -6.31
C LEU A 15 11.15 2.14 -7.25
N THR A 16 11.21 1.01 -7.96
CA THR A 16 10.14 0.56 -8.87
C THR A 16 9.25 -0.52 -8.24
N SER A 17 9.71 -1.20 -7.19
CA SER A 17 8.98 -2.26 -6.49
C SER A 17 9.49 -2.42 -5.05
N MET A 18 8.67 -3.04 -4.20
CA MET A 18 8.98 -3.35 -2.80
C MET A 18 8.50 -4.75 -2.44
N ASP A 19 9.40 -5.61 -1.96
CA ASP A 19 9.05 -6.94 -1.45
C ASP A 19 8.57 -6.91 0.02
N ILE A 20 8.23 -8.07 0.57
CA ILE A 20 7.73 -8.18 1.95
C ILE A 20 8.75 -7.67 2.98
N MET A 21 10.05 -7.88 2.76
CA MET A 21 11.09 -7.40 3.67
C MET A 21 11.21 -5.88 3.61
N GLY A 22 11.05 -5.28 2.42
CA GLY A 22 10.94 -3.84 2.24
C GLY A 22 9.73 -3.27 2.93
N LEU A 23 8.56 -3.91 2.78
CA LEU A 23 7.32 -3.52 3.45
C LEU A 23 7.46 -3.55 4.97
N MET A 24 8.03 -4.60 5.54
CA MET A 24 8.24 -4.71 6.99
C MET A 24 9.23 -3.67 7.54
N ARG A 25 10.14 -3.15 6.71
CA ARG A 25 11.01 -2.02 7.07
C ARG A 25 10.31 -0.68 6.94
N ALA A 26 9.42 -0.52 5.96
CA ALA A 26 8.69 0.71 5.69
C ALA A 26 7.46 0.91 6.60
N LEU A 27 6.83 -0.18 7.02
CA LEU A 27 5.59 -0.18 7.78
C LEU A 27 5.77 -0.82 9.16
N PRO A 28 5.14 -0.26 10.21
CA PRO A 28 5.15 -0.87 11.55
C PRO A 28 4.21 -2.09 11.66
N HIS A 29 3.27 -2.27 10.73
CA HIS A 29 2.27 -3.34 10.73
C HIS A 29 2.90 -4.73 10.75
N ARG A 30 2.34 -5.64 11.54
CA ARG A 30 2.74 -7.06 11.66
C ARG A 30 1.51 -7.94 11.68
N TYR A 31 1.70 -9.26 11.57
CA TYR A 31 0.61 -10.22 11.67
C TYR A 31 -0.26 -9.97 12.92
N PRO A 32 -1.61 -10.02 12.80
CA PRO A 32 -2.41 -10.36 11.62
C PRO A 32 -2.83 -9.15 10.74
N PHE A 33 -2.11 -8.02 10.81
CA PHE A 33 -2.56 -6.74 10.27
C PHE A 33 -1.61 -6.10 9.24
N LEU A 34 -0.59 -6.80 8.75
CA LEU A 34 0.11 -6.41 7.53
C LEU A 34 -0.61 -7.05 6.34
N LEU A 35 -1.31 -6.23 5.55
CA LEU A 35 -2.30 -6.67 4.55
C LEU A 35 -1.85 -6.40 3.11
N VAL A 36 -0.54 -6.22 2.90
CA VAL A 36 0.11 -6.07 1.60
C VAL A 36 1.31 -6.99 1.57
N ASP A 37 1.42 -7.83 0.54
CA ASP A 37 2.48 -8.83 0.41
C ASP A 37 3.69 -8.28 -0.36
N ARG A 38 3.43 -7.41 -1.33
CA ARG A 38 4.44 -6.68 -2.13
C ARG A 38 3.82 -5.46 -2.79
N ILE A 39 4.64 -4.53 -3.25
CA ILE A 39 4.24 -3.38 -4.07
C ILE A 39 5.00 -3.43 -5.40
N VAL A 40 4.30 -3.16 -6.49
CA VAL A 40 4.86 -2.99 -7.84
C VAL A 40 4.48 -1.63 -8.41
N ASP A 41 5.11 -1.28 -9.53
CA ASP A 41 4.83 -0.08 -10.32
C ASP A 41 4.86 1.20 -9.47
N ILE A 42 5.88 1.31 -8.61
CA ILE A 42 6.09 2.49 -7.77
C ILE A 42 6.60 3.65 -8.63
N ASP A 43 5.87 4.76 -8.61
CA ASP A 43 6.31 6.07 -9.11
C ASP A 43 6.47 7.03 -7.92
N GLY A 44 7.62 6.95 -7.26
CA GLY A 44 7.92 7.75 -6.07
C GLY A 44 6.80 7.69 -5.02
N GLU A 45 6.20 8.84 -4.74
CA GLU A 45 4.99 8.98 -3.89
C GLU A 45 3.74 9.37 -4.68
N ASN A 46 3.78 9.30 -6.01
CA ASN A 46 2.65 9.66 -6.88
C ASN A 46 1.68 8.49 -7.06
N SER A 47 2.18 7.28 -7.26
CA SER A 47 1.34 6.09 -7.39
C SER A 47 2.10 4.81 -7.13
N ALA A 48 1.35 3.74 -6.84
CA ALA A 48 1.84 2.38 -6.79
C ALA A 48 0.70 1.37 -6.87
N VAL A 49 1.06 0.09 -7.04
CA VAL A 49 0.12 -1.04 -6.99
C VAL A 49 0.57 -2.01 -5.90
N GLY A 50 -0.16 -2.03 -4.79
CA GLY A 50 0.00 -3.03 -3.74
C GLY A 50 -0.63 -4.35 -4.16
N ILE A 51 -0.06 -5.47 -3.73
CA ILE A 51 -0.56 -6.81 -4.02
C ILE A 51 -0.90 -7.50 -2.72
N LYS A 52 -2.11 -8.05 -2.64
CA LYS A 52 -2.57 -8.90 -1.55
C LYS A 52 -3.11 -10.21 -2.11
N ASN A 53 -2.45 -11.31 -1.80
CA ASN A 53 -2.96 -12.65 -2.07
C ASN A 53 -3.97 -13.02 -0.99
N VAL A 54 -5.17 -13.41 -1.39
CA VAL A 54 -6.22 -13.79 -0.46
C VAL A 54 -6.26 -15.30 -0.36
N THR A 55 -6.08 -15.85 0.84
CA THR A 55 -6.05 -17.29 1.09
C THR A 55 -7.00 -17.69 2.19
N MET A 56 -7.58 -18.89 2.11
CA MET A 56 -8.47 -19.40 3.16
C MET A 56 -7.76 -19.54 4.51
N ASN A 57 -6.42 -19.62 4.50
CA ASN A 57 -5.59 -19.73 5.69
C ASN A 57 -5.31 -18.37 6.37
N GLU A 58 -6.28 -17.46 6.39
CA GLU A 58 -6.18 -16.17 7.08
C GLU A 58 -7.20 -16.08 8.22
N PRO A 59 -6.84 -15.44 9.36
CA PRO A 59 -7.65 -15.48 10.58
C PRO A 59 -9.06 -14.90 10.40
N GLN A 60 -9.24 -13.88 9.56
CA GLN A 60 -10.55 -13.26 9.33
C GLN A 60 -11.57 -14.23 8.73
N PHE A 61 -11.16 -15.25 7.98
CA PHE A 61 -12.08 -16.21 7.35
C PHE A 61 -12.69 -17.21 8.32
N GLN A 62 -12.16 -17.34 9.55
CA GLN A 62 -12.81 -18.11 10.61
C GLN A 62 -14.15 -17.50 11.02
N GLY A 63 -14.31 -16.17 10.89
CA GLY A 63 -15.50 -15.44 11.31
C GLY A 63 -16.27 -14.74 10.18
N HIS A 64 -15.69 -14.58 8.99
CA HIS A 64 -16.27 -13.75 7.93
C HIS A 64 -16.35 -14.45 6.56
N PHE A 65 -17.27 -15.38 6.34
CA PHE A 65 -18.16 -16.04 7.31
C PHE A 65 -17.92 -17.56 7.26
N PRO A 66 -18.22 -18.34 8.33
CA PRO A 66 -17.83 -19.75 8.43
C PRO A 66 -18.18 -20.63 7.21
N SER A 67 -19.33 -20.41 6.57
CA SER A 67 -19.77 -21.16 5.37
C SER A 67 -19.62 -20.39 4.06
N GLN A 68 -19.17 -19.15 4.11
CA GLN A 68 -19.03 -18.26 2.96
C GLN A 68 -17.90 -17.26 3.21
N PRO A 69 -16.64 -17.67 3.01
CA PRO A 69 -15.49 -16.81 3.26
C PRO A 69 -15.48 -15.63 2.28
N VAL A 70 -15.47 -14.42 2.82
CA VAL A 70 -15.45 -13.17 2.06
C VAL A 70 -14.44 -12.24 2.72
N MET A 71 -13.56 -11.62 1.93
CA MET A 71 -12.60 -10.66 2.47
C MET A 71 -13.37 -9.45 3.04
N PRO A 72 -13.22 -9.10 4.33
CA PRO A 72 -13.87 -7.93 4.89
C PRO A 72 -13.50 -6.67 4.11
N GLY A 73 -14.51 -5.93 3.64
CA GLY A 73 -14.28 -4.73 2.81
C GLY A 73 -13.36 -3.72 3.47
N VAL A 74 -13.48 -3.55 4.78
CA VAL A 74 -12.64 -2.65 5.59
C VAL A 74 -11.15 -3.05 5.58
N LEU A 75 -10.83 -4.35 5.45
CA LEU A 75 -9.44 -4.80 5.35
C LEU A 75 -8.86 -4.54 3.94
N MET A 76 -9.69 -4.47 2.91
CA MET A 76 -9.24 -3.97 1.60
C MET A 76 -8.94 -2.47 1.66
N ILE A 77 -9.75 -1.68 2.38
CA ILE A 77 -9.46 -0.26 2.60
C ILE A 77 -8.13 -0.11 3.35
N GLU A 78 -7.92 -0.87 4.42
CA GLU A 78 -6.65 -0.90 5.15
C GLU A 78 -5.47 -1.27 4.24
N GLY A 79 -5.60 -2.27 3.37
CA GLY A 79 -4.56 -2.65 2.41
C GLY A 79 -4.21 -1.53 1.41
N MET A 80 -5.21 -0.80 0.89
CA MET A 80 -4.98 0.41 0.07
C MET A 80 -4.21 1.46 0.86
N ALA A 81 -4.61 1.65 2.11
CA ALA A 81 -4.03 2.59 3.04
C ALA A 81 -2.54 2.26 3.28
N GLN A 82 -2.22 1.02 3.64
CA GLN A 82 -0.85 0.54 3.84
C GLN A 82 0.02 0.69 2.58
N THR A 83 -0.54 0.44 1.39
CA THR A 83 0.16 0.66 0.12
C THR A 83 0.56 2.12 -0.05
N ALA A 84 -0.37 3.05 0.19
CA ALA A 84 -0.08 4.49 0.13
C ALA A 84 0.92 4.92 1.21
N GLY A 85 0.80 4.41 2.43
CA GLY A 85 1.72 4.71 3.53
C GLY A 85 3.15 4.24 3.24
N ALA A 86 3.32 3.05 2.67
CA ALA A 86 4.63 2.49 2.36
C ALA A 86 5.40 3.35 1.35
N ILE A 87 4.73 3.85 0.31
CA ILE A 87 5.39 4.71 -0.69
C ILE A 87 5.69 6.11 -0.16
N CYS A 88 4.86 6.65 0.75
CA CYS A 88 5.15 7.91 1.45
C CYS A 88 6.36 7.80 2.39
N VAL A 89 6.53 6.65 3.06
CA VAL A 89 7.72 6.41 3.90
C VAL A 89 8.96 6.23 3.02
N ALA A 90 8.84 5.44 1.95
CA ALA A 90 9.94 5.20 1.02
C ALA A 90 10.45 6.48 0.34
N SER A 91 9.55 7.41 -0.02
CA SER A 91 9.93 8.69 -0.65
C SER A 91 10.72 9.62 0.27
N ARG A 92 10.61 9.44 1.59
CA ARG A 92 11.26 10.29 2.60
C ARG A 92 12.47 9.64 3.28
N GLY A 93 12.86 8.45 2.84
CA GLY A 93 13.94 7.66 3.43
C GLY A 93 13.54 6.94 4.73
N PRO A 94 14.28 5.88 5.12
CA PRO A 94 13.96 5.07 6.29
C PRO A 94 14.06 5.88 7.58
N ASN A 95 12.98 5.86 8.36
CA ASN A 95 12.95 6.35 9.73
C ASN A 95 12.03 5.43 10.56
N PRO A 96 12.53 4.73 11.58
CA PRO A 96 11.76 3.79 12.37
C PRO A 96 10.67 4.45 13.23
N ASP A 97 10.78 5.76 13.49
CA ASP A 97 9.83 6.50 14.31
C ASP A 97 8.64 7.04 13.50
N ARG A 98 8.69 6.93 12.17
CA ARG A 98 7.61 7.41 11.30
C ARG A 98 6.42 6.47 11.33
N VAL A 99 5.28 7.03 11.71
CA VAL A 99 3.99 6.36 11.68
C VAL A 99 3.08 7.11 10.72
N VAL A 100 2.32 6.36 9.93
CA VAL A 100 1.28 6.89 9.04
C VAL A 100 -0.05 6.70 9.73
N TYR A 101 -0.78 7.79 9.98
CA TYR A 101 -2.13 7.77 10.51
C TYR A 101 -3.14 8.10 9.41
N PHE A 102 -4.16 7.26 9.22
CA PHE A 102 -5.29 7.61 8.35
C PHE A 102 -6.21 8.60 9.05
N MET A 103 -6.56 9.65 8.33
CA MET A 103 -7.33 10.79 8.86
C MET A 103 -8.77 10.78 8.35
N THR A 104 -8.97 10.53 7.06
CA THR A 104 -10.30 10.46 6.44
C THR A 104 -10.39 9.31 5.46
N ILE A 105 -11.61 8.78 5.34
CA ILE A 105 -11.99 7.74 4.40
C ILE A 105 -13.28 8.20 3.74
N ASP A 106 -13.21 8.54 2.46
CA ASP A 106 -14.30 9.16 1.71
C ASP A 106 -14.65 8.33 0.47
N LYS A 107 -15.88 8.50 -0.03
CA LYS A 107 -16.37 7.91 -1.29
C LYS A 107 -16.14 6.39 -1.42
N VAL A 108 -16.18 5.66 -0.30
CA VAL A 108 -16.01 4.21 -0.31
C VAL A 108 -17.15 3.53 -1.05
N LYS A 109 -16.82 2.61 -1.95
CA LYS A 109 -17.79 1.68 -2.55
C LYS A 109 -17.21 0.28 -2.63
N PHE A 110 -17.98 -0.71 -2.17
CA PHE A 110 -17.72 -2.13 -2.38
C PHE A 110 -18.62 -2.63 -3.51
N ARG A 111 -18.02 -3.21 -4.55
CA ARG A 111 -18.70 -3.55 -5.81
C ARG A 111 -18.92 -5.04 -5.97
N LYS A 112 -17.95 -5.85 -5.56
CA LYS A 112 -17.98 -7.31 -5.66
C LYS A 112 -17.27 -7.92 -4.44
N PRO A 113 -17.72 -9.09 -3.96
CA PRO A 113 -16.98 -9.82 -2.93
C PRO A 113 -15.62 -10.25 -3.48
N VAL A 114 -14.63 -10.25 -2.60
CA VAL A 114 -13.32 -10.86 -2.81
C VAL A 114 -13.26 -12.12 -1.95
N VAL A 115 -12.73 -13.20 -2.49
CA VAL A 115 -12.77 -14.54 -1.86
C VAL A 115 -11.37 -15.18 -1.84
N PRO A 116 -11.16 -16.24 -1.04
CA PRO A 116 -9.94 -17.04 -1.12
C PRO A 116 -9.62 -17.48 -2.56
N GLY A 117 -8.36 -17.32 -2.97
CA GLY A 117 -7.86 -17.56 -4.31
C GLY A 117 -7.67 -16.29 -5.15
N ASP A 118 -8.32 -15.19 -4.78
CA ASP A 118 -8.15 -13.91 -5.48
C ASP A 118 -6.76 -13.30 -5.21
N VAL A 119 -6.22 -12.63 -6.23
CA VAL A 119 -5.11 -11.69 -6.10
C VAL A 119 -5.68 -10.28 -6.22
N VAL A 120 -5.64 -9.54 -5.11
CA VAL A 120 -6.12 -8.16 -5.07
C VAL A 120 -4.98 -7.21 -5.38
N GLU A 121 -5.20 -6.34 -6.35
CA GLU A 121 -4.33 -5.21 -6.67
C GLU A 121 -4.90 -3.93 -6.06
N TYR A 122 -4.15 -3.29 -5.17
CA TYR A 122 -4.46 -1.98 -4.59
C TYR A 122 -3.76 -0.88 -5.39
N HIS A 123 -4.48 -0.32 -6.35
CA HIS A 123 -4.02 0.82 -7.14
C HIS A 123 -4.19 2.08 -6.32
N VAL A 124 -3.10 2.76 -5.97
CA VAL A 124 -3.13 4.03 -5.24
C VAL A 124 -2.54 5.15 -6.09
N ARG A 125 -3.19 6.31 -6.09
CA ARG A 125 -2.72 7.50 -6.81
C ARG A 125 -2.92 8.75 -5.97
N LYS A 126 -1.84 9.48 -5.73
CA LYS A 126 -1.84 10.77 -5.03
C LYS A 126 -2.75 11.75 -5.77
N LEU A 127 -3.67 12.35 -5.03
CA LEU A 127 -4.55 13.42 -5.49
C LEU A 127 -3.93 14.78 -5.21
N LYS A 128 -3.43 14.96 -3.98
CA LYS A 128 -2.81 16.20 -3.53
C LYS A 128 -2.00 15.96 -2.26
N GLN A 129 -1.14 16.92 -1.94
CA GLN A 129 -0.40 16.98 -0.69
C GLN A 129 -0.46 18.40 -0.12
N ARG A 130 -0.58 18.52 1.20
CA ARG A 130 -0.49 19.80 1.92
C ARG A 130 0.29 19.58 3.21
N GLY A 131 1.51 20.10 3.28
CA GLY A 131 2.40 19.85 4.42
C GLY A 131 2.74 18.36 4.56
N ASN A 132 2.44 17.80 5.73
CA ASN A 132 2.57 16.37 6.05
C ASN A 132 1.25 15.60 5.91
N MET A 133 0.31 16.10 5.12
CA MET A 133 -0.95 15.43 4.80
C MET A 133 -0.99 15.07 3.31
N TRP A 134 -1.36 13.84 3.02
CA TRP A 134 -1.56 13.33 1.66
C TRP A 134 -2.98 12.85 1.47
N TRP A 135 -3.46 12.96 0.24
CA TRP A 135 -4.73 12.39 -0.20
C TRP A 135 -4.48 11.47 -1.38
N PHE A 136 -5.13 10.31 -1.38
CA PHE A 136 -5.01 9.29 -2.40
C PHE A 136 -6.39 8.89 -2.91
N ALA A 137 -6.51 8.68 -4.21
CA ALA A 137 -7.58 7.89 -4.80
C ALA A 137 -7.09 6.45 -4.91
N CYS A 138 -7.92 5.51 -4.46
CA CYS A 138 -7.58 4.11 -4.34
C CYS A 138 -8.62 3.24 -5.03
N GLU A 139 -8.18 2.20 -5.72
CA GLU A 139 -9.02 1.17 -6.31
C GLU A 139 -8.46 -0.21 -5.95
N ALA A 140 -9.33 -1.14 -5.55
CA ALA A 140 -8.99 -2.55 -5.47
C ALA A 140 -9.49 -3.24 -6.75
N LYS A 141 -8.63 -4.04 -7.38
CA LYS A 141 -8.98 -4.83 -8.57
C LYS A 141 -8.63 -6.29 -8.37
N VAL A 142 -9.44 -7.17 -8.96
CA VAL A 142 -9.15 -8.60 -9.12
C VAL A 142 -9.33 -8.93 -10.59
N SER A 143 -8.28 -9.48 -11.22
CA SER A 143 -8.28 -9.80 -12.66
C SER A 143 -8.73 -8.61 -13.53
N GLY A 144 -8.25 -7.41 -13.21
CA GLY A 144 -8.60 -6.16 -13.90
C GLY A 144 -9.97 -5.56 -13.56
N ALA A 145 -10.86 -6.30 -12.87
CA ALA A 145 -12.18 -5.81 -12.49
C ALA A 145 -12.14 -5.08 -11.14
N LYS A 146 -12.70 -3.88 -11.08
CA LYS A 146 -12.80 -3.09 -9.85
C LYS A 146 -13.75 -3.74 -8.83
N VAL A 147 -13.24 -4.08 -7.65
CA VAL A 147 -13.99 -4.71 -6.54
C VAL A 147 -14.26 -3.74 -5.39
N ALA A 148 -13.41 -2.73 -5.19
CA ALA A 148 -13.64 -1.63 -4.25
C ALA A 148 -12.97 -0.32 -4.71
N GLU A 149 -13.40 0.81 -4.17
CA GLU A 149 -12.75 2.12 -4.35
C GLU A 149 -12.93 3.00 -3.11
N ALA A 150 -12.00 3.93 -2.90
CA ALA A 150 -12.02 4.91 -1.82
C ALA A 150 -11.13 6.12 -2.13
N GLU A 151 -11.39 7.25 -1.46
CA GLU A 151 -10.43 8.34 -1.29
C GLU A 151 -9.95 8.35 0.17
N LEU A 152 -8.63 8.28 0.37
CA LEU A 152 -8.01 8.17 1.69
C LEU A 152 -7.14 9.40 1.95
N SER A 153 -7.13 9.90 3.19
CA SER A 153 -6.12 10.85 3.63
C SER A 153 -5.25 10.30 4.74
N ALA A 154 -3.97 10.66 4.70
CA ALA A 154 -2.96 10.14 5.62
C ALA A 154 -2.05 11.26 6.10
N MET A 155 -1.72 11.21 7.39
CA MET A 155 -0.76 12.10 8.04
C MET A 155 0.47 11.31 8.42
N LEU A 156 1.64 11.80 8.00
CA LEU A 156 2.91 11.27 8.49
C LEU A 156 3.27 11.99 9.78
N VAL A 157 3.49 11.21 10.85
CA VAL A 157 3.90 11.68 12.17
C VAL A 157 5.29 11.10 12.45
N GLY A 158 6.22 11.94 12.89
CA GLY A 158 7.64 11.58 13.10
C GLY A 158 8.60 12.46 12.30
#